data_AF-A0A838PD65-F1
#
_entry.id   AF-A0A838PD65-F1
#
_cell.length_a   1.000
_cell.length_b   1.000
_cell.length_c   1.000
_cell.angle_alpha   90.00
_cell.angle_beta   90.00
_cell.angle_gamma   90.00
#
_symmetry.space_group_name_H-M   'P 1'
#
loop_
_entity.id
_entity.type
_entity.pdbx_description
1 polymer ?
#
loop_
_entity_poly.entity_id
_entity_poly.type
_entity_poly.pdbx_seq_one_letter_code
_entity_poly.pdbx_strand_id
1 'polypeptide(L)'
;MRAAALIFAFVLTLACYLSFRAQINARTSEPPSVETAELENSPGPVPAKIDFGTQIRPIFHSGCQPCHFNGGTMYQRLPFDRPETIKTLGTKLFTRIKDENESRLIREFLAQ
;
A
#
# COMPACT_ATOMS: atom_id res chain seq x y z
N MET A 1 -2.11 -13.89 -43.72
CA MET A 1 -2.73 -14.62 -42.59
C MET A 1 -2.09 -14.31 -41.23
N ARG A 2 -0.75 -14.29 -41.10
CA ARG A 2 -0.07 -14.01 -39.80
C ARG A 2 -0.27 -12.58 -39.25
N ALA A 3 -0.28 -11.57 -40.12
CA ALA A 3 -0.49 -10.17 -39.70
C ALA A 3 -1.94 -9.90 -39.20
N ALA A 4 -2.94 -10.56 -39.79
CA ALA A 4 -4.34 -10.40 -39.38
C ALA A 4 -4.60 -10.98 -37.98
N ALA A 5 -3.94 -12.07 -37.60
CA ALA A 5 -4.05 -12.66 -36.27
C ALA A 5 -3.44 -11.77 -35.17
N LEU A 6 -2.34 -11.08 -35.47
CA LEU A 6 -1.70 -10.15 -34.52
C LEU A 6 -2.53 -8.89 -34.29
N ILE A 7 -3.15 -8.35 -35.35
CA ILE A 7 -4.06 -7.20 -35.24
C ILE A 7 -5.29 -7.58 -34.40
N PHE A 8 -5.87 -8.75 -34.64
CA PHE A 8 -7.04 -9.21 -33.89
C PHE A 8 -6.74 -9.40 -32.39
N ALA A 9 -5.58 -9.98 -32.06
CA ALA A 9 -5.15 -10.14 -30.67
C ALA A 9 -4.92 -8.78 -29.97
N PHE A 10 -4.35 -7.80 -30.67
CA PHE A 10 -4.10 -6.47 -30.11
C PHE A 10 -5.41 -5.68 -29.87
N VAL A 11 -6.40 -5.84 -30.76
CA VAL A 11 -7.74 -5.24 -30.57
C VAL A 11 -8.46 -5.88 -29.38
N LEU A 12 -8.35 -7.21 -29.21
CA LEU A 12 -8.94 -7.92 -28.07
C LEU A 12 -8.32 -7.52 -26.73
N THR A 13 -7.00 -7.38 -26.65
CA THR A 13 -6.33 -6.95 -25.41
C THR A 13 -6.64 -5.51 -25.06
N LEU A 14 -6.68 -4.61 -26.06
CA LEU A 14 -7.04 -3.21 -25.84
C LEU A 14 -8.50 -3.07 -25.40
N ALA A 15 -9.43 -3.83 -26.00
CA ALA A 15 -10.83 -3.86 -25.58
C ALA A 15 -10.99 -4.37 -24.14
N CYS A 16 -10.36 -5.50 -23.79
CA CYS A 16 -10.38 -6.02 -22.42
C CYS A 16 -9.81 -5.01 -21.40
N TYR A 17 -8.72 -4.32 -21.75
CA TYR A 17 -8.10 -3.34 -20.87
C TYR A 17 -9.00 -2.12 -20.63
N LEU A 18 -9.69 -1.62 -21.66
CA LEU A 18 -10.62 -0.49 -21.53
C LEU A 18 -11.85 -0.87 -20.71
N SER A 19 -12.41 -2.07 -20.91
CA SER A 19 -13.53 -2.58 -20.11
C SER A 19 -13.18 -2.72 -18.63
N PHE A 20 -11.96 -3.20 -18.32
CA PHE A 20 -11.49 -3.34 -16.95
C PHE A 20 -11.29 -1.98 -16.24
N ARG A 21 -10.73 -0.98 -16.93
CA ARG A 21 -10.59 0.38 -16.37
C ARG A 21 -11.95 1.04 -16.09
N ALA A 22 -12.94 0.85 -16.95
CA ALA A 22 -14.28 1.40 -16.73
C ALA A 22 -14.94 0.81 -15.47
N GLN A 23 -14.74 -0.48 -15.19
CA GLN A 23 -15.32 -1.15 -14.04
C GLN A 23 -14.74 -0.67 -12.70
N ILE A 24 -13.44 -0.35 -12.65
CA ILE A 24 -12.79 0.18 -11.44
C ILE A 24 -13.36 1.56 -11.07
N ASN A 25 -13.61 2.43 -12.06
CA ASN A 25 -14.15 3.76 -11.80
C ASN A 25 -15.59 3.74 -11.29
N ALA A 26 -16.38 2.72 -11.63
CA ALA A 26 -17.79 2.62 -11.21
C ALA A 26 -17.99 2.18 -9.75
N ARG A 27 -16.98 1.59 -9.09
CA ARG A 27 -17.10 1.13 -7.68
C ARG A 27 -16.89 2.22 -6.63
N THR A 28 -16.58 3.45 -7.02
CA THR A 28 -16.33 4.57 -6.09
C THR A 28 -17.58 5.46 -5.89
N SER A 29 -18.75 5.00 -6.32
CA SER A 29 -19.99 5.82 -6.33
C SER A 29 -21.08 5.27 -5.41
N GLU A 30 -20.74 4.84 -4.20
CA GLU A 30 -21.75 4.61 -3.17
C GLU A 30 -21.52 5.59 -2.01
N PRO A 31 -22.35 6.66 -1.91
CA PRO A 31 -22.32 7.53 -0.74
C PRO A 31 -22.90 6.75 0.45
N PRO A 32 -22.23 6.73 1.62
CA PRO A 32 -22.85 6.18 2.82
C PRO A 32 -24.06 7.05 3.22
N SER A 33 -25.21 6.39 3.27
CA SER A 33 -26.47 6.95 3.74
C SER A 33 -26.32 7.45 5.19
N VAL A 34 -26.63 8.71 5.40
CA VAL A 34 -26.65 9.36 6.71
C VAL A 34 -27.93 8.95 7.43
N GLU A 35 -27.80 8.20 8.52
CA GLU A 35 -28.87 8.01 9.49
C GLU A 35 -28.48 8.78 10.76
N THR A 36 -29.26 9.81 11.05
CA THR A 36 -29.10 10.70 12.20
C THR A 36 -29.94 10.17 13.35
N ALA A 37 -29.29 9.74 14.43
CA ALA A 37 -29.65 10.01 15.83
C ALA A 37 -28.96 8.96 16.73
N GLU A 38 -28.03 9.38 17.57
CA GLU A 38 -28.18 9.39 19.03
C GLU A 38 -26.88 9.86 19.66
N LEU A 39 -27.00 10.84 20.55
CA LEU A 39 -25.89 11.49 21.24
C LEU A 39 -25.44 10.56 22.39
N GLU A 40 -24.80 9.45 22.04
CA GLU A 40 -24.23 8.52 23.01
C GLU A 40 -22.73 8.76 23.11
N ASN A 41 -22.26 8.93 24.35
CA ASN A 41 -20.87 9.11 24.74
C ASN A 41 -20.06 7.83 24.42
N SER A 42 -19.85 7.56 23.14
CA SER A 42 -18.93 6.53 22.65
C SER A 42 -17.50 7.04 22.85
N PRO A 43 -16.58 6.22 23.39
CA PRO A 43 -15.17 6.46 23.21
C PRO A 43 -14.95 6.65 21.71
N GLY A 44 -14.46 7.82 21.30
CA GLY A 44 -14.20 8.11 19.89
C GLY A 44 -13.40 6.97 19.26
N PRO A 45 -13.51 6.73 17.94
CA PRO A 45 -12.90 5.59 17.29
C PRO A 45 -11.43 5.50 17.70
N VAL A 46 -11.08 4.49 18.50
CA VAL A 46 -9.68 4.21 18.79
C VAL A 46 -9.02 3.94 17.44
N PRO A 47 -7.98 4.69 17.05
CA PRO A 47 -7.35 4.50 15.76
C PRO A 47 -6.91 3.04 15.65
N ALA A 48 -7.37 2.36 14.60
CA ALA A 48 -7.06 0.95 14.38
C ALA A 48 -5.54 0.76 14.34
N LYS A 49 -5.04 -0.21 15.11
CA LYS A 49 -3.61 -0.52 15.19
C LYS A 49 -3.08 -0.81 13.78
N ILE A 50 -2.04 -0.10 13.35
CA ILE A 50 -1.34 -0.33 12.09
C ILE A 50 -0.60 -1.67 12.19
N ASP A 51 -0.97 -2.58 11.29
CA ASP A 51 -0.35 -3.90 11.20
C ASP A 51 0.97 -3.83 10.40
N PHE A 52 2.04 -4.34 11.00
CA PHE A 52 3.36 -4.29 10.38
C PHE A 52 3.43 -5.16 9.11
N GLY A 53 2.89 -6.38 9.15
CA GLY A 53 3.07 -7.35 8.08
C GLY A 53 2.35 -6.97 6.79
N THR A 54 1.16 -6.41 6.92
CA THR A 54 0.26 -6.10 5.80
C THR A 54 0.34 -4.65 5.34
N GLN A 55 0.65 -3.69 6.23
CA GLN A 55 0.64 -2.27 5.87
C GLN A 55 2.04 -1.66 5.77
N ILE A 56 2.98 -2.05 6.66
CA ILE A 56 4.30 -1.40 6.73
C ILE A 56 5.35 -2.14 5.90
N ARG A 57 5.45 -3.46 6.04
CA ARG A 57 6.44 -4.28 5.35
C ARG A 57 6.41 -4.10 3.81
N PRO A 58 5.24 -4.05 3.12
CA PRO A 58 5.20 -3.85 1.67
C PRO A 58 5.83 -2.55 1.18
N ILE A 59 5.85 -1.48 1.99
CA ILE A 59 6.46 -0.19 1.63
C ILE A 59 7.95 -0.35 1.30
N PHE A 60 8.64 -1.26 1.99
CA PHE A 60 10.07 -1.49 1.80
C PHE A 60 10.39 -2.47 0.66
N HIS A 61 9.39 -3.06 0.00
CA HIS A 61 9.62 -4.10 -1.02
C HIS A 61 10.20 -3.56 -2.34
N SER A 62 9.81 -2.36 -2.77
CA SER A 62 10.17 -1.84 -4.10
C SER A 62 11.65 -1.45 -4.21
N GLY A 63 12.20 -0.80 -3.18
CA GLY A 63 13.56 -0.25 -3.20
C GLY A 63 14.53 -0.82 -2.17
N CYS A 64 14.04 -1.40 -1.08
CA CYS A 64 14.90 -1.86 0.02
C CYS A 64 15.07 -3.37 0.05
N GLN A 65 14.17 -4.14 -0.58
CA GLN A 65 14.19 -5.61 -0.57
C GLN A 65 15.53 -6.23 -1.02
N PRO A 66 16.18 -5.78 -2.11
CA PRO A 66 17.39 -6.45 -2.59
C PRO A 66 18.55 -6.46 -1.58
N CYS A 67 18.59 -5.47 -0.68
CA CYS A 67 19.70 -5.30 0.27
C CYS A 67 19.29 -5.61 1.71
N HIS A 68 18.07 -5.26 2.12
CA HIS A 68 17.63 -5.23 3.53
C HIS A 68 16.68 -6.35 3.92
N PHE A 69 16.40 -7.30 3.03
CA PHE A 69 15.59 -8.49 3.31
C PHE A 69 16.46 -9.75 3.25
N ASN A 70 15.90 -10.89 3.66
CA ASN A 70 16.64 -12.16 3.73
C ASN A 70 17.41 -12.45 2.41
N GLY A 71 18.69 -12.80 2.54
CA GLY A 71 19.62 -12.98 1.42
C GLY A 71 20.27 -11.69 0.90
N GLY A 72 19.82 -10.52 1.34
CA GLY A 72 20.39 -9.22 0.97
C GLY A 72 21.70 -8.92 1.72
N THR A 73 22.58 -8.15 1.07
CA THR A 73 23.93 -7.85 1.57
C THR A 73 23.94 -7.05 2.88
N MET A 74 22.88 -6.29 3.18
CA MET A 74 22.75 -5.45 4.37
C MET A 74 21.85 -6.07 5.45
N TYR A 75 21.28 -7.25 5.21
CA TYR A 75 20.28 -7.86 6.07
C TYR A 75 20.73 -8.03 7.52
N GLN A 76 21.97 -8.48 7.74
CA GLN A 76 22.51 -8.70 9.08
C GLN A 76 22.63 -7.41 9.90
N ARG A 77 22.69 -6.24 9.25
CA ARG A 77 22.86 -4.94 9.91
C ARG A 77 21.53 -4.20 10.05
N LEU A 78 20.71 -4.21 9.00
CA LEU A 78 19.49 -3.42 8.90
C LEU A 78 18.39 -4.26 8.21
N PRO A 79 17.78 -5.21 8.92
CA PRO A 79 16.71 -6.06 8.38
C PRO A 79 15.36 -5.31 8.36
N PHE A 80 14.84 -4.96 7.19
CA PHE A 80 13.60 -4.17 7.05
C PHE A 80 12.32 -5.02 7.05
N ASP A 81 12.46 -6.34 7.08
CA ASP A 81 11.37 -7.27 7.34
C ASP A 81 11.06 -7.42 8.84
N ARG A 82 11.76 -6.69 9.72
CA ARG A 82 11.57 -6.71 11.18
C ARG A 82 11.03 -5.38 11.70
N PRO A 83 9.93 -5.39 12.49
CA PRO A 83 9.35 -4.16 13.02
C PRO A 83 10.31 -3.39 13.93
N GLU A 84 11.18 -4.08 14.67
CA GLU A 84 12.14 -3.48 15.62
C GLU A 84 13.14 -2.56 14.91
N THR A 85 13.55 -2.93 13.70
CA THR A 85 14.49 -2.13 12.90
C THR A 85 13.82 -0.84 12.42
N ILE A 86 12.56 -0.93 11.99
CA ILE A 86 11.77 0.23 11.57
C ILE A 86 11.57 1.18 12.76
N LYS A 87 11.20 0.66 13.94
CA LYS A 87 11.07 1.46 15.16
C LYS A 87 12.37 2.13 15.58
N THR A 88 13.49 1.42 15.48
CA THR A 88 14.82 1.95 15.82
C THR A 88 15.27 3.06 14.86
N LEU A 89 14.99 2.93 13.57
CA LEU A 89 15.33 3.95 12.57
C LEU A 89 14.43 5.17 12.66
N GLY A 90 13.15 4.97 12.97
CA GLY A 90 12.17 6.03 13.14
C GLY A 90 12.10 6.97 11.93
N THR A 91 12.21 8.27 12.18
CA THR A 91 12.08 9.30 11.14
C THR A 91 13.20 9.33 10.11
N LYS A 92 14.34 8.65 10.36
CA LYS A 92 15.44 8.54 9.37
C LYS A 92 14.99 7.85 8.09
N LEU A 93 13.95 7.01 8.15
CA LEU A 93 13.34 6.34 7.00
C LEU A 93 12.84 7.33 5.94
N PHE A 94 12.38 8.51 6.34
CA PHE A 94 11.84 9.54 5.44
C PHE A 94 12.90 10.26 4.59
N THR A 95 14.19 9.95 4.83
CA THR A 95 15.25 10.32 3.89
C THR A 95 15.13 9.55 2.56
N ARG A 96 14.58 8.33 2.59
CA ARG A 96 14.39 7.45 1.43
C ARG A 96 12.93 7.28 1.02
N ILE A 97 12.00 7.16 1.97
CA ILE A 97 10.56 7.11 1.70
C ILE A 97 10.07 8.54 1.45
N LYS A 98 9.51 8.79 0.27
CA LYS A 98 9.06 10.13 -0.17
C LYS A 98 7.58 10.22 -0.44
N ASP A 99 6.91 9.08 -0.63
CA ASP A 99 5.46 9.07 -0.76
C ASP A 99 4.83 9.45 0.58
N GLU A 100 3.88 10.38 0.54
CA GLU A 100 3.27 10.93 1.75
C GLU A 100 2.31 9.93 2.41
N ASN A 101 1.66 9.07 1.63
CA ASN A 101 0.78 8.05 2.17
C ASN A 101 1.59 6.97 2.90
N GLU A 102 2.70 6.53 2.30
CA GLU A 102 3.65 5.61 2.94
C GLU A 102 4.25 6.23 4.21
N SER A 103 4.69 7.49 4.13
CA SER A 103 5.28 8.20 5.27
C SER A 103 4.28 8.36 6.42
N ARG A 104 3.01 8.68 6.11
CA ARG A 104 1.93 8.75 7.09
C ARG A 104 1.73 7.41 7.81
N LEU A 105 1.61 6.30 7.07
CA LEU A 105 1.45 4.97 7.68
C LEU A 105 2.62 4.60 8.58
N ILE A 106 3.85 4.91 8.17
CA ILE A 106 5.03 4.68 9.00
C ILE A 106 4.99 5.54 10.26
N ARG A 107 4.60 6.83 10.18
CA ARG A 107 4.45 7.68 11.38
C ARG A 107 3.41 7.15 12.35
N GLU A 108 2.25 6.74 11.84
CA GLU A 108 1.20 6.12 12.63
C GLU A 108 1.69 4.84 13.30
N PHE A 109 2.42 3.99 12.58
CA PHE A 109 3.03 2.78 13.14
C PHE A 109 4.06 3.07 14.24
N LEU A 110 4.88 4.10 14.07
CA LEU A 110 5.91 4.52 15.03
C LEU A 110 5.32 5.13 16.30
N ALA A 111 4.11 5.68 16.23
CA ALA A 111 3.40 6.25 17.38
C ALA A 111 2.72 5.19 18.28
N GLN A 112 2.79 3.90 17.91
CA GLN A 112 2.27 2.76 18.67
C GLN A 112 3.32 2.13 19.58
#